data_AF-A0A175Y313-F1
#
_entry.id   AF-A0A175Y313-F1
#
_cell.length_a   1.000
_cell.length_b   1.000
_cell.length_c   1.000
_cell.angle_alpha   90.00
_cell.angle_beta   90.00
_cell.angle_gamma   90.00
#
_symmetry.space_group_name_H-M   'P 1'
#
loop_
_entity.id
_entity.type
_entity.pdbx_description
1 polymer ?
#
loop_
_entity_poly.entity_id
_entity_poly.type
_entity_poly.pdbx_seq_one_letter_code
_entity_poly.pdbx_strand_id
1 'polypeptide(L)'
;MHLCMTRRATLLLLIINAIALALFLFIASDYWIEPELAGVPGANIGNAFGWMLLAAPILLCFVAIDILCTVTAIVRADRPHRLKFACLGAALLACWVAAFLLDNAHHGM
;
A
#
# COMPACT_ATOMS: atom_id res chain seq x y z
N MET A 1 -6.41 -26.18 8.11
CA MET A 1 -6.20 -24.79 8.55
C MET A 1 -7.24 -23.89 7.86
N HIS A 2 -8.46 -23.89 8.39
CA HIS A 2 -9.61 -23.13 7.91
C HIS A 2 -9.52 -21.67 8.38
N LEU A 3 -8.75 -20.84 7.68
CA LEU A 3 -8.91 -19.38 7.77
C LEU A 3 -9.83 -18.94 6.63
N CYS A 4 -11.10 -19.31 6.73
CA CYS A 4 -12.14 -18.45 6.16
C CYS A 4 -12.05 -17.17 6.98
N MET A 5 -11.64 -16.04 6.39
CA MET A 5 -11.39 -14.80 7.13
C MET A 5 -12.61 -14.45 7.97
N THR A 6 -12.52 -14.70 9.27
CA THR A 6 -13.58 -14.34 10.22
C THR A 6 -13.69 -12.82 10.22
N ARG A 7 -14.86 -12.30 10.62
CA ARG A 7 -15.06 -10.84 10.74
C ARG A 7 -13.95 -10.15 11.53
N ARG A 8 -13.37 -10.83 12.53
CA ARG A 8 -12.22 -10.36 13.31
C ARG A 8 -10.95 -10.26 12.47
N ALA A 9 -10.62 -11.29 11.70
CA ALA A 9 -9.45 -11.29 10.82
C ALA A 9 -9.55 -10.20 9.74
N THR A 10 -10.73 -10.01 9.15
CA THR A 10 -10.96 -8.91 8.19
C THR A 10 -10.77 -7.54 8.85
N LEU A 11 -11.34 -7.32 10.04
CA LEU A 11 -11.17 -6.06 10.76
C LEU A 11 -9.69 -5.80 11.10
N LEU A 12 -8.97 -6.82 11.56
CA LEU A 12 -7.54 -6.71 11.85
C LEU A 12 -6.74 -6.36 10.58
N LEU A 13 -7.03 -7.01 9.45
CA LEU A 13 -6.39 -6.69 8.16
C LEU A 13 -6.61 -5.23 7.75
N LEU A 14 -7.84 -4.72 7.93
CA LEU A 14 -8.18 -3.32 7.65
C LEU A 14 -7.43 -2.35 8.57
N ILE A 15 -7.37 -2.64 9.88
CA ILE A 15 -6.66 -1.80 10.85
C ILE A 15 -5.15 -1.78 10.54
N ILE A 16 -4.58 -2.95 10.27
CA ILE A 16 -3.16 -3.08 9.93
C ILE A 16 -2.86 -2.30 8.64
N ASN A 17 -3.69 -2.41 7.61
CA ASN A 17 -3.52 -1.64 6.37
C ASN A 17 -3.63 -0.13 6.61
N ALA A 18 -4.58 0.32 7.44
CA ALA A 18 -4.71 1.74 7.77
C ALA A 18 -3.45 2.27 8.49
N ILE A 19 -2.91 1.51 9.44
CA ILE A 19 -1.67 1.86 10.14
C ILE A 19 -0.49 1.83 9.17
N ALA A 20 -0.39 0.82 8.31
CA ALA A 20 0.69 0.68 7.34
C ALA A 20 0.69 1.81 6.30
N LEU A 21 -0.49 2.22 5.82
CA LEU A 21 -0.64 3.36 4.92
C LEU A 21 -0.21 4.66 5.59
N ALA A 22 -0.64 4.90 6.84
CA ALA A 22 -0.22 6.07 7.60
C ALA A 22 1.29 6.08 7.82
N LEU A 23 1.88 4.93 8.17
CA LEU A 23 3.33 4.78 8.35
C LEU A 23 4.09 4.99 7.04
N PHE A 24 3.60 4.42 5.93
CA PHE A 24 4.17 4.62 4.61
C PHE A 24 4.19 6.10 4.24
N LEU A 25 3.06 6.80 4.32
CA LEU A 25 2.97 8.21 3.98
C LEU A 25 3.82 9.08 4.91
N PHE A 26 3.87 8.76 6.20
CA PHE A 26 4.72 9.47 7.17
C PHE A 26 6.20 9.37 6.81
N ILE A 27 6.70 8.16 6.52
CA ILE A 27 8.10 7.96 6.12
C ILE A 27 8.36 8.57 4.73
N ALA A 28 7.44 8.38 3.79
CA ALA A 28 7.59 8.88 2.43
C ALA A 28 7.60 10.41 2.37
N SER A 29 6.86 11.08 3.26
CA SER A 29 6.83 12.55 3.32
C SER A 29 8.16 13.20 3.67
N ASP A 30 9.05 12.48 4.37
CA ASP A 30 10.41 12.97 4.65
C ASP A 30 11.29 13.03 3.38
N TYR A 31 10.86 12.39 2.29
CA TYR A 31 11.58 12.34 1.01
C TYR A 31 10.94 13.20 -0.09
N TRP A 32 9.84 13.89 0.20
CA TRP A 32 9.21 14.80 -0.74
C TRP A 32 10.17 15.91 -1.16
N ILE A 33 10.12 16.28 -2.43
CA ILE A 33 10.95 17.39 -2.92
C ILE A 33 10.25 18.70 -2.60
N GLU A 34 11.04 19.66 -2.11
CA GLU A 34 10.58 21.03 -1.96
C GLU A 34 10.14 21.59 -3.34
N PRO A 35 8.97 22.25 -3.46
CA PRO A 35 8.46 22.72 -4.74
C PRO A 35 9.46 23.59 -5.53
N GLU A 36 10.28 24.37 -4.83
CA GLU A 36 11.34 25.21 -5.39
C GLU A 36 12.50 24.43 -6.02
N LEU A 37 12.71 23.16 -5.62
CA LEU A 37 13.80 22.31 -6.09
C LEU A 37 13.37 21.32 -7.19
N ALA A 38 12.07 21.19 -7.47
CA ALA A 38 11.54 20.21 -8.43
C ALA A 38 12.12 20.34 -9.85
N GLY A 39 12.54 21.53 -10.26
CA GLY A 39 13.15 21.79 -11.57
C GLY A 39 14.68 21.66 -11.61
N VAL A 40 15.33 21.39 -10.48
CA VAL A 40 16.80 21.38 -10.37
C VAL A 40 17.33 19.96 -10.65
N PRO A 41 18.14 19.75 -11.71
CA PRO A 41 18.68 18.44 -12.02
C PRO A 41 19.48 17.85 -10.85
N GLY A 42 19.10 16.66 -10.41
CA GLY A 42 19.81 15.92 -9.36
C GLY A 42 19.39 16.23 -7.92
N ALA A 43 18.54 17.24 -7.69
CA ALA A 43 18.09 17.60 -6.34
C ALA A 43 17.36 16.44 -5.61
N ASN A 44 16.73 15.53 -6.35
CA ASN A 44 15.95 14.42 -5.78
C ASN A 44 16.70 13.07 -5.68
N ILE A 45 17.96 12.96 -6.11
CA ILE A 45 18.62 11.65 -6.22
C ILE A 45 18.83 10.98 -4.85
N GLY A 46 19.28 11.75 -3.85
CA GLY A 46 19.49 11.24 -2.49
C GLY A 46 18.18 10.82 -1.82
N ASN A 47 17.13 11.61 -2.01
CA ASN A 47 15.80 11.34 -1.47
C ASN A 47 15.16 10.11 -2.12
N ALA A 48 15.29 9.94 -3.44
CA ALA A 48 14.82 8.75 -4.14
C ALA A 48 15.47 7.46 -3.62
N PHE A 49 16.78 7.49 -3.31
CA PHE A 49 17.46 6.33 -2.73
C PHE A 49 16.97 6.03 -1.31
N GLY A 50 16.81 7.05 -0.46
CA GLY A 50 16.26 6.91 0.88
C GLY A 50 14.83 6.34 0.87
N TRP A 51 13.97 6.88 0.01
CA TRP A 51 12.61 6.39 -0.22
C TRP A 51 12.60 4.92 -0.64
N MET A 52 13.45 4.53 -1.59
CA MET A 52 13.56 3.15 -2.08
C MET A 52 13.98 2.16 -0.97
N LEU A 53 14.79 2.61 -0.01
CA LEU A 53 15.25 1.77 1.09
C LEU A 53 14.27 1.70 2.27
N LEU A 54 13.48 2.75 2.50
CA LEU A 54 12.64 2.85 3.71
C LEU A 54 11.14 2.78 3.43
N ALA A 55 10.64 3.55 2.45
CA ALA A 55 9.21 3.61 2.13
C ALA A 55 8.79 2.49 1.17
N ALA A 56 9.58 2.23 0.12
CA ALA A 56 9.24 1.23 -0.90
C ALA A 56 9.06 -0.19 -0.34
N PRO A 57 9.89 -0.69 0.61
CA PRO A 57 9.69 -2.02 1.17
C PRO A 57 8.36 -2.16 1.92
N ILE A 58 7.90 -1.11 2.60
CA ILE A 58 6.60 -1.10 3.29
C ILE A 58 5.49 -1.28 2.25
N LEU A 59 5.50 -0.45 1.21
CA LEU A 59 4.51 -0.51 0.13
C LEU A 59 4.51 -1.90 -0.54
N LEU A 60 5.67 -2.40 -0.94
CA LEU A 60 5.78 -3.70 -1.62
C LEU A 60 5.35 -4.87 -0.73
N CYS A 61 5.76 -4.88 0.54
CA CYS A 61 5.38 -5.92 1.48
C CYS A 61 3.86 -5.97 1.70
N PHE A 62 3.22 -4.82 1.93
CA PHE A 62 1.78 -4.80 2.20
C PHE A 62 0.94 -5.07 0.95
N VAL A 63 1.32 -4.55 -0.21
CA VAL A 63 0.68 -4.92 -1.49
C VAL A 63 0.78 -6.43 -1.73
N ALA A 64 1.95 -7.04 -1.50
CA ALA A 64 2.13 -8.48 -1.67
C ALA A 64 1.28 -9.30 -0.67
N ILE A 65 1.21 -8.87 0.60
CA ILE A 65 0.37 -9.49 1.63
C ILE A 65 -1.11 -9.41 1.22
N ASP A 66 -1.59 -8.23 0.80
CA ASP A 66 -2.98 -8.04 0.40
C ASP A 66 -3.36 -8.90 -0.79
N ILE A 67 -2.49 -8.99 -1.81
CA ILE A 67 -2.69 -9.90 -2.95
C ILE A 67 -2.77 -11.35 -2.47
N LEU A 68 -1.81 -11.80 -1.67
CA LEU A 68 -1.76 -13.19 -1.21
C LEU A 68 -2.99 -13.55 -0.35
N CYS A 69 -3.37 -12.68 0.58
CA CYS A 69 -4.56 -12.84 1.41
C CYS A 69 -5.84 -12.85 0.56
N THR A 70 -5.95 -11.94 -0.40
CA THR A 70 -7.12 -11.84 -1.30
C THR A 70 -7.25 -13.08 -2.17
N VAL A 71 -6.17 -13.48 -2.86
CA VAL A 71 -6.16 -14.66 -3.73
C VAL A 71 -6.48 -15.92 -2.93
N THR A 72 -5.84 -16.10 -1.76
CA THR A 72 -6.10 -17.25 -0.89
C THR A 72 -7.55 -17.27 -0.41
N ALA A 73 -8.12 -16.12 -0.04
CA ALA A 73 -9.50 -16.00 0.37
C ALA A 73 -10.48 -16.33 -0.79
N ILE A 74 -10.22 -15.83 -2.00
CA ILE A 74 -11.06 -16.10 -3.18
C ILE A 74 -11.01 -17.59 -3.56
N VAL A 75 -9.82 -18.20 -3.61
CA VAL A 75 -9.64 -19.60 -3.97
C VAL A 75 -10.38 -20.53 -2.99
N ARG A 76 -10.37 -20.18 -1.70
CA ARG A 76 -11.00 -20.98 -0.63
C ARG A 76 -12.48 -20.63 -0.37
N ALA A 77 -12.99 -19.56 -0.96
CA ALA A 77 -14.36 -19.11 -0.74
C ALA A 77 -15.37 -19.81 -1.67
N ASP A 78 -16.57 -20.05 -1.12
CA ASP A 78 -17.74 -20.43 -1.91
C ASP A 78 -18.14 -19.31 -2.86
N ARG A 79 -18.78 -19.65 -3.99
CA ARG A 79 -19.19 -18.69 -5.03
C ARG A 79 -19.81 -17.38 -4.52
N PRO A 80 -20.77 -17.36 -3.57
CA PRO A 80 -21.37 -16.10 -3.11
C PRO A 80 -20.38 -15.19 -2.35
N HIS A 81 -19.32 -15.73 -1.77
CA HIS A 81 -18.34 -14.96 -1.00
C HIS A 81 -17.11 -14.53 -1.80
N ARG A 82 -16.86 -15.14 -2.97
CA ARG A 82 -15.73 -14.79 -3.86
C ARG A 82 -15.76 -13.33 -4.29
N LEU A 83 -16.93 -12.84 -4.72
CA LEU A 83 -17.07 -11.46 -5.17
C LEU A 83 -16.77 -10.48 -4.03
N LYS A 84 -17.26 -10.78 -2.82
CA LYS A 84 -16.98 -9.95 -1.63
C LYS A 84 -15.48 -9.85 -1.36
N PHE A 85 -14.75 -10.95 -1.39
CA PHE A 85 -13.30 -10.94 -1.17
C PHE A 85 -12.55 -10.24 -2.31
N ALA A 86 -13.00 -10.41 -3.56
CA ALA A 86 -12.44 -9.70 -4.70
C ALA A 86 -12.62 -8.18 -4.58
N CYS A 87 -13.82 -7.71 -4.23
CA CYS A 87 -14.09 -6.28 -4.01
C CYS A 87 -13.25 -5.72 -2.85
N LEU A 88 -13.14 -6.45 -1.73
CA LEU A 88 -12.31 -6.03 -0.61
C LEU A 88 -10.83 -5.91 -0.99
N GLY A 89 -10.28 -6.92 -1.65
CA GLY A 89 -8.89 -6.89 -2.10
C GLY A 89 -8.64 -5.79 -3.13
N ALA A 90 -9.56 -5.58 -4.07
CA ALA A 90 -9.48 -4.49 -5.04
C ALA A 90 -9.51 -3.11 -4.34
N ALA A 91 -10.35 -2.95 -3.32
CA ALA A 91 -10.42 -1.71 -2.54
C ALA A 91 -9.10 -1.44 -1.78
N LEU A 92 -8.51 -2.46 -1.14
CA LEU A 92 -7.23 -2.33 -0.45
C LEU A 92 -6.10 -1.94 -1.42
N LEU A 93 -6.02 -2.62 -2.57
CA LEU A 93 -5.04 -2.28 -3.61
C LEU A 93 -5.25 -0.88 -4.16
N ALA A 94 -6.50 -0.44 -4.35
CA ALA A 94 -6.79 0.91 -4.77
C ALA A 94 -6.32 1.96 -3.74
N CYS A 95 -6.42 1.67 -2.44
CA CYS A 95 -5.86 2.54 -1.41
C CYS A 95 -4.33 2.66 -1.50
N TRP A 96 -3.63 1.55 -1.72
CA TRP A 96 -2.17 1.57 -1.92
C TRP A 96 -1.76 2.32 -3.19
N VAL A 97 -2.48 2.12 -4.30
CA VAL A 97 -2.25 2.88 -5.54
C VAL A 97 -2.49 4.38 -5.30
N ALA A 98 -3.57 4.75 -4.61
CA ALA A 98 -3.85 6.14 -4.29
C ALA A 98 -2.76 6.77 -3.42
N ALA A 99 -2.26 6.06 -2.40
CA ALA A 99 -1.15 6.52 -1.58
C ALA A 99 0.14 6.70 -2.37
N PHE A 100 0.47 5.76 -3.26
CA PHE A 100 1.62 5.87 -4.16
C PHE A 100 1.51 7.05 -5.14
N LEU A 101 0.32 7.29 -5.70
CA LEU A 101 0.10 8.44 -6.58
C LEU A 101 0.18 9.76 -5.83
N LEU A 102 -0.38 9.83 -4.61
CA LEU A 102 -0.27 10.99 -3.74
C LEU A 102 1.20 11.27 -3.42
N ASP A 103 1.97 10.24 -3.09
CA ASP A 103 3.38 10.34 -2.79
C ASP A 103 4.21 10.80 -4.00
N ASN A 104 4.00 10.20 -5.18
CA ASN A 104 4.69 10.61 -6.41
C ASN A 104 4.39 12.04 -6.83
N ALA A 105 3.17 12.53 -6.61
CA ALA A 105 2.80 13.91 -6.91
C ALA A 105 3.66 14.93 -6.14
N HIS A 106 4.25 14.53 -5.00
CA HIS A 106 5.17 15.35 -4.21
C HIS A 106 6.65 15.08 -4.51
N HIS A 107 6.98 14.09 -5.35
CA HIS A 107 8.36 13.80 -5.78
C HIS A 107 8.73 14.52 -7.09
N GLY A 108 7.82 15.29 -7.69
CA GLY A 108 8.08 16.08 -8.90
C GLY A 108 8.22 15.23 -10.18
N MET A 109 7.61 14.03 -10.21
CA MET A 109 7.47 13.21 -11.42
C MET A 109 6.18 13.52 -12.18
#